data_AF-A0A523Q0P4-F1
#
_entry.id   AF-A0A523Q0P4-F1
#
_cell.length_a   1.000
_cell.length_b   1.000
_cell.length_c   1.000
_cell.angle_alpha   90.00
_cell.angle_beta   90.00
_cell.angle_gamma   90.00
#
_symmetry.space_group_name_H-M   'P 1'
#
loop_
_entity.id
_entity.type
_entity.pdbx_description
1 polymer ?
#
loop_
_entity_poly.entity_id
_entity_poly.type
_entity_poly.pdbx_seq_one_letter_code
_entity_poly.pdbx_strand_id
1 'polypeptide(L)' 'MSVKPTQIEFWQGRESRLHDRILYTKNSDETWEKCRLQP' A
#
# COMPACT_ATOMS: atom_id res chain seq x y z
N MET A 1 -22.27 -8.00 1.58
CA MET A 1 -21.02 -8.45 2.23
C MET A 1 -19.97 -7.38 2.00
N SER A 2 -19.39 -6.85 3.07
CA SER A 2 -18.39 -5.76 2.99
C SER A 2 -17.01 -6.37 3.21
N VAL A 3 -16.06 -6.12 2.29
CA VAL A 3 -14.66 -6.50 2.51
C VAL A 3 -14.02 -5.47 3.44
N LYS A 4 -13.47 -5.94 4.56
CA LYS A 4 -12.62 -5.13 5.42
C LYS A 4 -11.17 -5.30 4.97
N PRO A 5 -10.54 -4.28 4.37
CA PRO A 5 -9.16 -4.40 3.93
C PRO A 5 -8.23 -4.47 5.14
N THR A 6 -7.37 -5.48 5.16
CA THR A 6 -6.25 -5.60 6.12
C THR A 6 -4.97 -5.00 5.54
N GLN A 7 -4.84 -4.99 4.20
CA GLN A 7 -3.71 -4.43 3.47
C GLN A 7 -4.21 -3.78 2.17
N ILE A 8 -3.56 -2.69 1.77
CA ILE A 8 -3.87 -1.96 0.53
C ILE A 8 -2.55 -1.60 -0.12
N GLU A 9 -2.33 -2.05 -1.36
CA GLU A 9 -1.12 -1.74 -2.13
C GLU A 9 -1.45 -0.83 -3.30
N PHE A 10 -0.79 0.33 -3.36
CA PHE A 10 -0.89 1.27 -4.45
C PHE A 10 0.33 1.15 -5.35
N TRP A 11 0.06 0.95 -6.63
CA TRP A 11 1.06 0.89 -7.68
C TRP A 11 0.91 2.11 -8.57
N GLN A 12 1.92 2.96 -8.58
CA GLN A 12 1.96 4.11 -9.48
C GLN A 12 3.06 3.89 -10.52
N GLY A 13 2.64 3.71 -11.78
CA GLY A 13 3.56 3.71 -12.91
C GLY A 13 4.05 5.11 -13.22
N ARG A 14 5.35 5.25 -13.38
CA ARG A 14 5.98 6.42 -13.98
C ARG A 14 6.46 6.06 -15.39
N GLU A 15 6.76 7.09 -16.18
CA GLU A 15 7.27 6.95 -17.55
C GLU A 15 8.60 6.18 -17.59
N SER A 16 9.39 6.32 -16.52
CA SER A 16 10.55 5.49 -16.24
C SER A 16 10.13 4.19 -15.57
N ARG A 17 10.80 3.06 -15.87
CA ARG A 17 10.53 1.70 -15.33
C ARG A 17 10.62 1.56 -13.80
N LEU A 18 10.74 2.67 -13.09
CA LEU A 18 10.72 2.78 -11.64
C LEU A 18 9.28 3.07 -11.19
N HIS A 19 8.58 2.00 -10.81
CA HIS A 19 7.26 2.10 -10.22
C HIS A 19 7.38 2.44 -8.74
N ASP A 20 6.63 3.43 -8.26
CA ASP A 20 6.45 3.60 -6.82
C ASP A 20 5.42 2.59 -6.34
N ARG A 21 5.80 1.83 -5.32
CA ARG A 21 4.91 0.94 -4.61
C ARG A 21 4.70 1.48 -3.21
N ILE A 22 3.46 1.66 -2.81
CA ILE A 22 3.10 2.10 -1.47
C ILE A 22 2.17 1.06 -0.86
N LEU A 23 2.63 0.41 0.21
CA LEU A 23 1.86 -0.55 0.97
C LEU A 23 1.29 0.13 2.21
N TYR A 24 -0.01 -0.01 2.42
CA TYR A 24 -0.69 0.34 3.66
C TYR A 24 -1.09 -0.94 4.37
N THR A 25 -0.69 -1.07 5.64
CA THR A 25 -1.04 -2.22 6.48
C THR A 25 -1.89 -1.73 7.64
N LYS A 26 -3.01 -2.42 7.90
CA LYS A 26 -3.86 -2.10 9.04
C LYS A 26 -3.28 -2.77 10.30
N ASN A 27 -2.87 -1.96 11.26
CA ASN A 27 -2.37 -2.44 12.54
C ASN A 27 -3.53 -2.91 13.44
N SER A 28 -3.19 -3.65 14.50
CA SER A 28 -4.15 -4.13 15.51
C SER A 28 -4.84 -2.99 16.27
N ASP A 29 -4.21 -1.81 16.34
CA ASP A 29 -4.77 -0.58 16.95
C ASP A 29 -5.68 0.22 15.98
N GLU A 30 -6.08 -0.39 14.87
CA GLU A 30 -6.87 0.22 13.80
C GLU A 30 -6.21 1.39 13.05
N THR A 31 -4.97 1.74 13.40
CA THR A 31 -4.14 2.69 12.67
C THR A 31 -3.62 2.09 11.36
N TRP A 32 -3.41 2.93 10.36
CA TRP A 32 -2.77 2.53 9.11
C TRP A 32 -1.29 2.89 9.13
N GLU A 33 -0.45 1.89 8.91
CA GLU A 33 0.98 2.10 8.69
C GLU A 33 1.27 2.18 7.18
N LYS A 34 2.07 3.17 6.78
CA LYS A 34 2.47 3.39 5.39
C LYS A 34 3.92 2.97 5.19
N CYS A 35 4.15 2.02 4.30
CA CYS A 35 5.47 1.59 3.87
C CYS A 35 5.67 1.90 2.38
N ARG A 36 6.79 2.54 2.02
CA ARG A 36 7.18 2.71 0.62
C ARG A 36 8.05 1.52 0.23
N LEU A 37 7.59 0.74 -0.74
CA LEU A 37 8.38 -0.33 -1.35
C LEU A 37 9.11 0.29 -2.55
N GLN A 38 10.43 0.17 -2.55
CA GLN A 38 11.22 0.45 -3.74
C GLN A 38 11.22 -0.81 -4.63
N PRO A 39 11.25 -0.66 -5.96
CA PRO A 39 11.46 -1.78 -6.87
C PRO A 39 12.81 -2.45 -6.66
#